data_AF-A0A959V240-F1
#
_entry.id   AF-A0A959V240-F1
#
_cell.length_a   1.000
_cell.length_b   1.000
_cell.length_c   1.000
_cell.angle_alpha   90.00
_cell.angle_beta   90.00
_cell.angle_gamma   90.00
#
_symmetry.space_group_name_H-M   'P 1'
#
loop_
_entity.id
_entity.type
_entity.pdbx_description
1 polymer ?
#
loop_
_entity_poly.entity_id
_entity_poly.type
_entity_poly.pdbx_seq_one_letter_code
_entity_poly.pdbx_strand_id
1 'polypeptide(L)'
;GRRWKANPETTAGIANMVGILAAYDQATGDPEALKAALEEEFGLIFERCTMTGEAHEQLHNYLLPIHHQLRGFEATEVQRTALGERLAAYGKYFE
;
A
#
# COMPACT_ATOMS: atom_id res chain seq x y z
N GLY A 1 11.41 15.61 10.94
CA GLY A 1 11.25 16.21 9.60
C GLY A 1 9.81 16.62 9.38
N ARG A 2 9.52 17.47 8.39
CA ARG A 2 8.14 17.72 7.93
C ARG A 2 7.68 16.54 7.06
N ARG A 3 6.38 16.25 7.07
CA ARG A 3 5.76 15.24 6.20
C ARG A 3 5.64 15.78 4.77
N TRP A 4 5.70 14.90 3.77
CA TRP A 4 5.48 15.26 2.37
C TRP A 4 3.97 15.34 2.08
N LYS A 5 3.56 16.34 1.29
CA LYS A 5 2.18 16.45 0.85
C LYS A 5 1.88 15.38 -0.17
N ALA A 6 0.89 14.54 0.13
CA ALA A 6 0.35 13.59 -0.83
C ALA A 6 -0.94 14.12 -1.46
N ASN A 7 -1.24 13.69 -2.68
CA ASN A 7 -2.55 13.93 -3.25
C ASN A 7 -3.60 13.02 -2.60
N PRO A 8 -4.88 13.44 -2.56
CA PRO A 8 -5.95 12.67 -1.92
C PRO A 8 -6.07 11.24 -2.44
N GLU A 9 -5.80 11.02 -3.74
CA GLU A 9 -5.88 9.71 -4.38
C GLU A 9 -4.85 8.72 -3.81
N THR A 10 -3.62 9.18 -3.54
CA THR A 10 -2.60 8.35 -2.89
C THR A 10 -3.01 8.00 -1.47
N THR A 11 -3.48 8.98 -0.70
CA THR A 11 -3.90 8.74 0.69
C THR A 11 -5.09 7.78 0.75
N ALA A 12 -6.06 7.93 -0.15
CA ALA A 12 -7.19 7.02 -0.28
C ALA A 12 -6.73 5.61 -0.66
N GLY A 13 -5.81 5.48 -1.63
CA GLY A 13 -5.34 4.17 -2.06
C GLY A 13 -4.59 3.40 -0.97
N ILE A 14 -3.74 4.07 -0.19
CA ILE A 14 -3.10 3.45 0.98
C ILE A 14 -4.14 3.01 2.01
N ALA A 15 -5.16 3.83 2.29
CA ALA A 15 -6.24 3.46 3.21
C ALA A 15 -7.05 2.26 2.69
N ASN A 16 -7.31 2.19 1.39
CA ASN A 16 -8.00 1.06 0.76
C ASN A 16 -7.18 -0.23 0.90
N MET A 17 -5.86 -0.18 0.65
CA MET A 17 -4.98 -1.35 0.86
C MET A 17 -5.01 -1.85 2.31
N VAL A 18 -5.02 -0.94 3.29
CA VAL A 18 -5.18 -1.30 4.71
C VAL A 18 -6.54 -1.97 4.96
N GLY A 19 -7.61 -1.43 4.36
CA GLY A 19 -8.96 -2.01 4.44
C GLY A 19 -9.04 -3.42 3.83
N ILE A 20 -8.44 -3.62 2.65
CA ILE A 20 -8.36 -4.92 1.97
C ILE A 20 -7.68 -5.96 2.86
N LEU A 21 -6.54 -5.61 3.47
CA LEU A 21 -5.86 -6.50 4.42
C LEU A 21 -6.69 -6.81 5.66
N ALA A 22 -7.34 -5.79 6.24
CA ALA A 22 -8.14 -5.95 7.44
C ALA A 22 -9.41 -6.79 7.22
N ALA A 23 -9.94 -6.80 6.00
CA ALA A 23 -11.11 -7.59 5.64
C ALA A 23 -10.80 -9.07 5.35
N TYR A 24 -9.51 -9.44 5.22
CA TYR A 24 -9.12 -10.81 4.90
C TYR A 24 -9.27 -11.75 6.10
N ASP A 25 -10.07 -12.81 5.93
CA ASP A 25 -10.15 -13.92 6.87
C ASP A 25 -9.22 -15.06 6.41
N GLN A 26 -8.24 -15.43 7.23
CA GLN A 26 -7.30 -16.49 6.90
C GLN A 26 -7.94 -17.89 6.85
N ALA A 27 -9.04 -18.13 7.57
CA ALA A 27 -9.69 -19.43 7.61
C ALA A 27 -10.53 -19.73 6.37
N THR A 28 -11.05 -18.68 5.72
CA THR A 28 -12.04 -18.80 4.64
C THR A 28 -11.68 -18.05 3.36
N GLY A 29 -10.75 -17.11 3.45
CA GLY A 29 -10.36 -16.23 2.35
C GLY A 29 -9.45 -16.91 1.33
N ASP A 30 -9.47 -16.36 0.13
CA ASP A 30 -8.61 -16.77 -0.99
C ASP A 30 -7.35 -15.87 -1.03
N PRO A 31 -6.14 -16.44 -0.79
CA PRO A 31 -4.88 -15.72 -0.90
C PRO A 31 -4.64 -15.05 -2.26
N GLU A 32 -5.06 -15.68 -3.36
CA GLU A 32 -4.86 -15.15 -4.70
C GLU A 32 -5.76 -13.95 -4.95
N ALA A 33 -7.03 -14.03 -4.52
CA ALA A 33 -7.96 -12.90 -4.58
C ALA A 33 -7.48 -11.73 -3.71
N LEU A 34 -6.94 -11.99 -2.51
CA LEU A 34 -6.35 -10.96 -1.67
C LEU A 34 -5.19 -10.26 -2.38
N LYS A 35 -4.26 -11.05 -2.95
CA LYS A 35 -3.13 -10.51 -3.69
C LYS A 35 -3.60 -9.66 -4.87
N ALA A 36 -4.54 -10.15 -5.67
CA ALA A 36 -5.05 -9.44 -6.83
C ALA A 36 -5.68 -8.09 -6.44
N ALA A 37 -6.49 -8.06 -5.37
CA ALA A 37 -7.09 -6.82 -4.87
C ALA A 37 -6.02 -5.81 -4.39
N LEU A 38 -4.97 -6.29 -3.70
CA LEU A 38 -3.85 -5.45 -3.27
C LEU A 38 -3.05 -4.91 -4.45
N GLU A 39 -2.78 -5.73 -5.48
CA GLU A 39 -2.05 -5.32 -6.68
C GLU A 39 -2.87 -4.33 -7.53
N GLU A 40 -4.18 -4.53 -7.64
CA GLU A 40 -5.09 -3.60 -8.32
C GLU A 40 -5.09 -2.23 -7.64
N GLU A 41 -5.34 -2.18 -6.33
CA GLU A 41 -5.35 -0.92 -5.58
C GLU A 41 -3.97 -0.24 -5.60
N PHE A 42 -2.90 -1.03 -5.48
CA PHE A 42 -1.54 -0.51 -5.58
C PHE A 42 -1.28 0.11 -6.95
N GLY A 43 -1.73 -0.54 -8.05
CA GLY A 43 -1.63 0.00 -9.41
C GLY A 43 -2.37 1.33 -9.57
N LEU A 44 -3.57 1.45 -8.98
CA LEU A 44 -4.37 2.68 -9.02
C LEU A 44 -3.68 3.87 -8.34
N ILE A 45 -2.85 3.63 -7.31
CA ILE A 45 -2.05 4.71 -6.68
C ILE A 45 -1.09 5.34 -7.69
N PHE A 46 -0.45 4.53 -8.55
CA PHE A 46 0.44 5.06 -9.60
C PHE A 46 -0.33 5.75 -10.72
N GLU A 47 -1.42 5.13 -11.18
CA GLU A 47 -2.25 5.68 -12.24
C GLU A 47 -2.83 7.05 -11.86
N ARG A 48 -3.17 7.23 -10.59
CA ARG A 48 -3.77 8.46 -10.05
C ARG A 48 -2.75 9.39 -9.39
N CYS A 49 -1.45 9.11 -9.48
CA CYS A 49 -0.44 9.99 -8.89
C CYS A 49 -0.30 11.27 -9.72
N THR A 50 -0.77 12.39 -9.19
CA THR A 50 -0.60 13.72 -9.81
C THR A 50 0.50 14.55 -9.16
N MET A 51 1.23 13.95 -8.20
CA MET A 51 2.30 14.63 -7.46
C MET A 51 3.52 14.84 -8.36
N THR A 52 4.27 15.92 -8.10
CA THR A 52 5.54 16.22 -8.79
C THR A 52 6.60 16.68 -7.79
N GLY A 53 7.88 16.60 -8.18
CA GLY A 53 9.01 17.05 -7.35
C GLY A 53 9.32 16.08 -6.19
N GLU A 54 9.93 16.60 -5.12
CA GLU A 54 10.44 15.77 -4.03
C GLU A 54 9.36 14.87 -3.40
N ALA A 55 8.14 15.37 -3.19
CA ALA A 55 7.07 14.56 -2.61
C ALA A 55 6.73 13.33 -3.48
N HIS A 56 6.76 13.48 -4.82
CA HIS A 56 6.58 12.38 -5.77
C HIS A 56 7.72 11.36 -5.65
N GLU A 57 8.97 11.81 -5.65
CA GLU A 57 10.13 10.93 -5.52
C GLU A 57 10.08 10.13 -4.21
N GLN A 58 9.72 10.79 -3.11
CA GLN A 58 9.62 10.13 -1.80
C GLN A 58 8.44 9.16 -1.72
N LEU A 59 7.32 9.45 -2.39
CA LEU A 59 6.23 8.49 -2.53
C LEU A 59 6.71 7.22 -3.23
N HIS A 60 7.38 7.35 -4.37
CA HIS A 60 7.90 6.19 -5.11
C HIS A 60 8.93 5.40 -4.28
N ASN A 61 9.83 6.08 -3.55
CA ASN A 61 10.75 5.42 -2.61
C ASN A 61 10.01 4.64 -1.51
N TYR A 62 8.89 5.20 -1.03
CA TYR A 62 8.07 4.56 -0.02
C TYR A 62 7.33 3.33 -0.56
N LEU A 63 6.79 3.41 -1.78
CA LEU A 63 6.02 2.36 -2.45
C LEU A 63 6.89 1.23 -3.01
N LEU A 64 8.15 1.48 -3.35
CA LEU A 64 9.03 0.48 -3.98
C LEU A 64 9.17 -0.82 -3.16
N PRO A 65 9.41 -0.80 -1.83
CA PRO A 65 9.43 -2.02 -1.03
C PRO A 65 8.09 -2.77 -1.00
N ILE A 66 6.97 -2.04 -1.04
CA ILE A 66 5.62 -2.64 -1.07
C ILE A 66 5.43 -3.42 -2.38
N HIS A 67 5.83 -2.83 -3.51
CA HIS A 67 5.80 -3.51 -4.80
C HIS A 67 6.63 -4.81 -4.80
N HIS A 68 7.83 -4.77 -4.21
CA HIS A 68 8.65 -5.97 -4.08
C HIS A 68 8.00 -7.05 -3.22
N GLN A 69 7.36 -6.65 -2.12
CA GLN A 69 6.65 -7.55 -1.23
C GLN A 69 5.44 -8.20 -1.92
N LEU A 70 4.69 -7.47 -2.74
CA LEU A 70 3.51 -7.97 -3.45
C LEU A 70 3.84 -9.07 -4.47
N ARG A 71 4.98 -8.97 -5.18
CA ARG A 71 5.38 -9.99 -6.18
C ARG A 71 5.41 -11.41 -5.62
N GLY A 72 5.93 -11.58 -4.40
CA GLY A 72 6.03 -12.85 -3.70
C GLY A 72 5.00 -13.03 -2.58
N PHE A 73 3.90 -12.27 -2.60
CA PHE A 73 2.89 -12.30 -1.56
C PHE A 73 2.03 -13.57 -1.67
N GLU A 74 1.95 -14.34 -0.60
CA GLU A 74 1.18 -15.59 -0.49
C GLU A 74 0.15 -15.50 0.64
N ALA A 75 -0.16 -14.28 1.09
CA ALA A 75 -1.07 -14.01 2.20
C ALA A 75 -0.70 -14.75 3.50
N THR A 76 0.58 -15.05 3.77
CA THR A 76 0.97 -15.59 5.08
C THR A 76 0.79 -14.55 6.18
N GLU A 77 0.58 -14.96 7.43
CA GLU A 77 0.41 -14.03 8.55
C GLU A 77 1.58 -13.04 8.67
N VAL A 78 2.82 -13.54 8.52
CA VAL A 78 4.03 -12.71 8.54
C VAL A 78 4.00 -11.65 7.43
N GLN A 79 3.62 -12.03 6.21
CA GLN A 79 3.54 -11.09 5.08
C GLN A 79 2.42 -10.07 5.27
N ARG A 80 1.23 -10.49 5.74
CA ARG A 80 0.10 -9.59 5.99
C ARG A 80 0.44 -8.57 7.07
N THR A 81 1.05 -9.01 8.17
CA THR A 81 1.49 -8.14 9.27
C THR A 81 2.54 -7.14 8.79
N ALA A 82 3.59 -7.62 8.11
CA ALA A 82 4.65 -6.73 7.61
C ALA A 82 4.12 -5.70 6.60
N LEU A 83 3.20 -6.10 5.70
CA LEU A 83 2.58 -5.18 4.75
C LEU A 83 1.70 -4.16 5.47
N GLY A 84 0.88 -4.62 6.42
CA GLY A 84 0.00 -3.77 7.23
C GLY A 84 0.77 -2.73 8.03
N GLU A 85 1.86 -3.12 8.68
CA GLU A 85 2.76 -2.21 9.40
C GLU A 85 3.38 -1.18 8.49
N ARG A 86 3.84 -1.60 7.30
CA ARG A 86 4.41 -0.71 6.31
C ARG A 86 3.38 0.33 5.88
N LEU A 87 2.18 -0.08 5.50
CA LEU A 87 1.07 0.79 5.08
C LEU A 87 0.64 1.74 6.21
N ALA A 88 0.52 1.24 7.44
CA ALA A 88 0.18 2.06 8.61
C ALA A 88 1.26 3.13 8.92
N ALA A 89 2.52 2.88 8.55
CA ALA A 89 3.58 3.87 8.69
C ALA A 89 3.48 5.04 7.70
N TYR A 90 2.61 4.98 6.68
CA TYR A 90 2.43 6.05 5.69
C TYR A 90 2.23 7.44 6.33
N GLY A 91 1.34 7.54 7.32
CA GLY A 91 1.02 8.81 7.98
C GLY A 91 2.18 9.43 8.78
N LYS A 92 3.26 8.67 9.03
CA LYS A 92 4.50 9.20 9.62
C LYS A 92 5.31 10.03 8.63
N TYR A 93 5.15 9.76 7.33
CA TYR A 93 5.92 10.35 6.25
C TYR A 93 5.09 11.30 5.39
N PHE A 94 3.80 11.01 5.21
CA PHE A 94 2.91 11.76 4.31
C PHE A 94 1.72 12.37 5.05
N GLU A 95 1.19 13.45 4.49
CA GLU A 95 0.00 14.16 4.98
C GLU A 95 -0.82 14.82 3.87
#